data_AF-A0A2R6ICL3-F1
#
_entry.id   AF-A0A2R6ICL3-F1
#
_cell.length_a   1.000
_cell.length_b   1.000
_cell.length_c   1.000
_cell.angle_alpha   90.00
_cell.angle_beta   90.00
_cell.angle_gamma   90.00
#
_symmetry.space_group_name_H-M   'P 1'
#
loop_
_entity.id
_entity.type
_entity.pdbx_description
1 polymer ?
#
loop_
_entity_poly.entity_id
_entity_poly.type
_entity_poly.pdbx_seq_one_letter_code
_entity_poly.pdbx_strand_id
1 'polypeptide(L)'
;MALVDAVAYAVHLLFAGLWTGTVLFVTLGVLPLGLRGAVGPEPLSFVVSRLTTVSRASALVLLLSGGHMAGTRYTFESLLGSPRGHLVVAMVALWLALGGLVEVGAARMRRGLDARKVRTPARDGKPFLYAASVASLLLLLDAGALAAGLP
;
A
#
# COMPACT_ATOMS: atom_id res chain seq x y z
N MET A 1 -11.07 -16.41 -21.23
CA MET A 1 -9.97 -15.73 -20.53
C MET A 1 -8.81 -16.69 -20.47
N ALA A 2 -7.59 -16.30 -20.87
CA ALA A 2 -6.44 -17.20 -20.77
C ALA A 2 -6.12 -17.47 -19.28
N LEU A 3 -5.58 -18.66 -18.97
CA LEU A 3 -5.19 -19.01 -17.59
C LEU A 3 -4.28 -17.96 -16.97
N VAL A 4 -3.34 -17.43 -17.75
CA VAL A 4 -2.39 -16.39 -17.33
C VAL A 4 -3.11 -15.12 -16.88
N ASP A 5 -4.14 -14.69 -17.59
CA ASP A 5 -4.89 -13.48 -17.24
C ASP A 5 -5.67 -13.67 -15.94
N ALA A 6 -6.30 -14.84 -15.77
CA ALA A 6 -7.01 -15.16 -14.53
C ALA A 6 -6.06 -15.18 -13.32
N VAL A 7 -4.86 -15.78 -13.47
CA VAL A 7 -3.82 -15.78 -12.45
C VAL A 7 -3.34 -14.36 -12.15
N ALA A 8 -3.09 -13.54 -13.18
CA ALA A 8 -2.67 -12.16 -12.99
C ALA A 8 -3.71 -11.35 -12.19
N TYR A 9 -5.00 -11.50 -12.49
CA TYR A 9 -6.08 -10.87 -11.71
C TYR A 9 -6.10 -11.34 -10.27
N ALA A 10 -6.10 -12.67 -10.05
CA ALA A 10 -6.18 -13.24 -8.71
C ALA A 10 -5.00 -12.77 -7.85
N VAL A 11 -3.78 -12.81 -8.39
CA VAL A 11 -2.58 -12.35 -7.72
C VAL A 11 -2.64 -10.85 -7.46
N HIS A 12 -3.07 -10.04 -8.44
CA HIS A 12 -3.17 -8.59 -8.25
C HIS A 12 -4.16 -8.22 -7.15
N LEU A 13 -5.37 -8.79 -7.17
CA LEU A 13 -6.38 -8.52 -6.15
C LEU A 13 -5.92 -8.97 -4.76
N LEU A 14 -5.32 -10.15 -4.66
CA LEU A 14 -4.81 -10.69 -3.40
C LEU A 14 -3.76 -9.77 -2.78
N PHE A 15 -2.77 -9.34 -3.55
CA PHE A 15 -1.69 -8.48 -3.05
C PHE A 15 -2.15 -7.03 -2.82
N ALA A 16 -3.11 -6.54 -3.60
CA ALA A 16 -3.70 -5.23 -3.39
C ALA A 16 -4.46 -5.18 -2.05
N GLY A 17 -5.28 -6.21 -1.78
CA GLY A 17 -5.98 -6.37 -0.50
C GLY A 17 -5.01 -6.59 0.67
N LEU A 18 -4.00 -7.45 0.49
CA LEU A 18 -2.99 -7.70 1.51
C LEU A 18 -2.25 -6.42 1.89
N TRP A 19 -1.81 -5.63 0.91
CA TRP A 19 -1.00 -4.44 1.16
C TRP A 19 -1.82 -3.33 1.84
N THR A 20 -2.96 -2.96 1.25
CA THR A 20 -3.85 -1.94 1.82
C THR A 20 -4.35 -2.36 3.20
N GLY A 21 -4.76 -3.61 3.38
CA GLY A 21 -5.16 -4.17 4.66
C GLY A 21 -4.05 -4.15 5.71
N THR A 22 -2.82 -4.50 5.34
CA THR A 22 -1.66 -4.43 6.25
C THR A 22 -1.40 -3.00 6.71
N VAL A 23 -1.43 -2.03 5.80
CA VAL A 23 -1.20 -0.60 6.12
C VAL A 23 -2.29 -0.08 7.07
N LEU A 24 -3.55 -0.38 6.78
CA LEU A 24 -4.69 0.01 7.62
C LEU A 24 -4.58 -0.65 9.01
N PHE A 25 -4.28 -1.95 9.07
CA PHE A 25 -4.14 -2.66 10.34
C PHE A 25 -2.97 -2.11 11.17
N VAL A 26 -1.81 -1.87 10.57
CA VAL A 26 -0.67 -1.30 11.30
C VAL A 26 -0.97 0.12 11.78
N THR A 27 -1.62 0.94 10.96
CA THR A 27 -1.91 2.34 11.31
C THR A 27 -3.03 2.47 12.35
N LEU A 28 -4.08 1.65 12.26
CA LEU A 28 -5.26 1.77 13.12
C LEU A 28 -5.21 0.85 14.33
N GLY A 29 -4.60 -0.33 14.20
CA GLY A 29 -4.48 -1.33 15.27
C GLY A 29 -3.18 -1.19 16.08
N VAL A 30 -2.04 -1.07 15.40
CA VAL A 30 -0.72 -1.17 16.08
C VAL A 30 -0.17 0.18 16.50
N LEU A 31 -0.20 1.18 15.61
CA LEU A 31 0.38 2.51 15.88
C LEU A 31 -0.17 3.17 17.16
N PRO A 32 -1.48 3.09 17.49
CA PRO A 32 -1.99 3.65 18.75
C PRO A 32 -1.37 3.00 20.00
N LEU A 33 -1.02 1.72 19.95
CA LEU A 33 -0.31 1.04 21.04
C LEU A 33 1.09 1.65 21.23
N GLY A 34 1.81 1.91 20.13
CA GLY A 34 3.10 2.60 20.16
C GLY A 34 3.00 4.03 20.70
N LEU A 35 1.97 4.78 20.29
CA LEU A 35 1.73 6.15 20.76
C LEU A 35 1.46 6.21 22.27
N ARG A 36 0.76 5.22 22.83
CA ARG A 36 0.51 5.10 24.27
C ARG A 36 1.71 4.52 25.04
N GLY A 37 2.64 3.87 24.34
CA GLY A 37 3.73 3.09 24.96
C GLY A 37 3.23 1.78 25.58
N ALA A 38 2.14 1.24 25.06
CA ALA A 38 1.53 -0.01 25.51
C ALA A 38 2.17 -1.26 24.87
N VAL A 39 3.15 -1.07 23.98
CA VAL A 39 3.93 -2.12 23.31
C VAL A 39 5.42 -1.82 23.49
N GLY A 40 6.22 -2.87 23.72
CA GLY A 40 7.67 -2.74 23.80
C GLY A 40 8.31 -2.35 22.46
N PRO A 41 9.54 -1.82 22.47
CA PRO A 41 10.25 -1.39 21.26
C PRO A 41 10.52 -2.55 20.30
N GLU A 42 10.83 -3.74 20.80
CA GLU A 42 11.19 -4.90 19.97
C GLU A 42 9.99 -5.46 19.17
N PRO A 43 8.81 -5.75 19.78
CA PRO A 43 7.62 -6.11 19.00
C PRO A 43 7.21 -5.03 17.98
N LEU A 44 7.32 -3.75 18.35
CA LEU A 44 7.00 -2.66 17.43
C LEU A 44 7.99 -2.61 16.25
N SER A 45 9.28 -2.82 16.51
CA SER A 45 10.32 -2.92 15.47
C SER A 45 10.04 -4.09 14.52
N PHE A 46 9.65 -5.25 15.05
CA PHE A 46 9.27 -6.40 14.23
C PHE A 46 8.09 -6.07 13.31
N VAL A 47 7.03 -5.43 13.82
CA VAL A 47 5.88 -5.02 13.00
C VAL A 47 6.29 -4.03 11.91
N VAL A 48 7.08 -3.00 12.24
CA VAL A 48 7.56 -2.02 11.26
C VAL A 48 8.47 -2.67 10.21
N SER A 49 9.25 -3.69 10.60
CA SER A 49 10.02 -4.51 9.67
C SER A 49 9.10 -5.23 8.69
N ARG A 50 8.10 -5.97 9.20
CA ARG A 50 7.14 -6.70 8.38
C ARG A 50 6.32 -5.80 7.47
N LEU A 51 5.89 -4.63 7.95
CA LEU A 51 5.20 -3.63 7.14
C LEU A 51 6.01 -3.28 5.88
N THR A 52 7.31 -3.00 6.02
CA THR A 52 8.14 -2.66 4.84
C THR A 52 8.36 -3.85 3.92
N THR A 53 8.62 -5.05 4.47
CA THR A 53 8.84 -6.25 3.65
C THR A 53 7.61 -6.58 2.82
N VAL A 54 6.43 -6.61 3.47
CA VAL A 54 5.16 -6.84 2.79
C VAL A 54 4.90 -5.74 1.76
N SER A 55 5.11 -4.48 2.11
CA SER A 55 4.87 -3.36 1.18
C SER A 55 5.76 -3.43 -0.07
N ARG A 56 7.06 -3.73 0.08
CA ARG A 56 7.98 -3.87 -1.05
C ARG A 56 7.63 -5.08 -1.92
N ALA A 57 7.33 -6.22 -1.31
CA ALA A 57 6.92 -7.41 -2.03
C ALA A 57 5.62 -7.16 -2.81
N SER A 58 4.61 -6.56 -2.17
CA SER A 58 3.36 -6.18 -2.83
C SER A 58 3.57 -5.19 -3.95
N ALA A 59 4.39 -4.15 -3.76
CA ALA A 59 4.70 -3.19 -4.82
C ALA A 59 5.24 -3.87 -6.08
N LEU A 60 6.18 -4.81 -5.91
CA LEU A 60 6.75 -5.57 -7.04
C LEU A 60 5.69 -6.46 -7.70
N VAL A 61 4.93 -7.23 -6.90
CA VAL A 61 3.90 -8.12 -7.44
C VAL A 61 2.80 -7.34 -8.18
N LEU A 62 2.38 -6.20 -7.64
CA LEU A 62 1.37 -5.35 -8.26
C LEU A 62 1.87 -4.64 -9.50
N LEU A 63 3.15 -4.24 -9.54
CA LEU A 63 3.76 -3.70 -10.75
C LEU A 63 3.76 -4.73 -11.87
N LEU A 64 4.16 -5.98 -11.57
CA LEU A 64 4.22 -7.05 -12.58
C LEU A 64 2.83 -7.46 -13.05
N SER A 65 1.93 -7.77 -12.13
CA SER A 65 0.56 -8.20 -12.47
C SER A 65 -0.26 -7.06 -13.08
N GLY A 66 -0.16 -5.85 -12.55
CA GLY A 66 -0.80 -4.64 -13.07
C GLY A 66 -0.26 -4.25 -14.44
N GLY A 67 1.05 -4.33 -14.63
CA GLY A 67 1.70 -4.11 -15.92
C GLY A 67 1.22 -5.07 -16.99
N HIS A 68 1.13 -6.37 -16.68
CA HIS A 68 0.55 -7.37 -17.58
C HIS A 68 -0.90 -7.05 -17.94
N MET A 69 -1.74 -6.73 -16.93
CA MET A 69 -3.15 -6.41 -17.15
C MET A 69 -3.36 -5.14 -17.97
N ALA A 70 -2.52 -4.11 -17.76
CA ALA A 70 -2.57 -2.85 -18.49
C ALA A 70 -2.09 -3.06 -19.94
N GLY A 71 -0.94 -3.71 -20.14
CA GLY A 71 -0.35 -3.96 -21.45
C GLY A 71 -1.17 -4.88 -22.36
N THR A 72 -2.06 -5.69 -21.78
CA THR A 72 -2.98 -6.57 -22.55
C THR A 72 -4.35 -5.95 -22.82
N ARG A 73 -4.74 -4.89 -22.10
CA ARG A 73 -6.08 -4.28 -22.21
C ARG A 73 -6.10 -2.87 -22.74
N TYR A 74 -5.00 -2.15 -22.68
CA TYR A 74 -4.94 -0.75 -23.05
C TYR A 74 -3.86 -0.52 -24.10
N THR A 75 -4.19 0.27 -25.12
CA THR A 75 -3.18 1.01 -25.90
C THR A 75 -2.77 2.26 -25.13
N PHE A 76 -1.68 2.91 -25.56
CA PHE A 76 -1.23 4.18 -24.99
C PHE A 76 -2.34 5.24 -25.02
N GLU A 77 -3.05 5.37 -26.14
CA GLU A 77 -4.15 6.32 -26.33
C GLU A 77 -5.32 6.02 -25.40
N SER A 78 -5.72 4.75 -25.28
CA SER A 78 -6.83 4.38 -24.39
C SER A 78 -6.45 4.52 -22.91
N LEU A 79 -5.19 4.30 -22.54
CA LEU A 79 -4.72 4.42 -21.16
C LEU A 79 -4.70 5.87 -20.67
N LEU A 80 -4.29 6.79 -21.54
CA LEU A 80 -4.14 8.22 -21.20
C LEU A 80 -5.33 9.08 -21.65
N GLY A 81 -6.24 8.53 -22.46
CA GLY A 81 -7.33 9.29 -23.08
C GLY A 81 -8.73 8.83 -22.69
N SER A 82 -8.88 7.76 -21.90
CA SER A 82 -10.20 7.28 -21.45
C SER A 82 -10.37 7.45 -19.94
N PRO A 83 -11.60 7.63 -19.43
CA PRO A 83 -11.79 7.78 -17.99
C PRO A 83 -11.39 6.51 -17.22
N ARG A 84 -11.72 5.32 -17.74
CA ARG A 84 -11.20 4.05 -17.21
C ARG A 84 -9.66 3.97 -17.23
N GLY A 85 -9.00 4.52 -18.25
CA GLY A 85 -7.55 4.62 -18.32
C GLY A 85 -6.96 5.54 -17.23
N HIS A 86 -7.60 6.69 -17.00
CA HIS A 86 -7.23 7.61 -15.92
C HIS A 86 -7.31 6.97 -14.53
N LEU A 87 -8.29 6.09 -14.29
CA LEU A 87 -8.35 5.29 -13.05
C LEU A 87 -7.13 4.37 -12.92
N VAL A 88 -6.69 3.70 -13.98
CA VAL A 88 -5.46 2.88 -13.95
C VAL A 88 -4.23 3.74 -13.65
N VAL A 89 -4.12 4.92 -14.27
CA VAL A 89 -3.01 5.86 -14.02
C VAL A 89 -3.04 6.38 -12.57
N ALA A 90 -4.23 6.74 -12.08
CA ALA A 90 -4.43 7.16 -10.70
C ALA A 90 -4.04 6.05 -9.72
N MET A 91 -4.44 4.81 -9.98
CA MET A 91 -4.07 3.64 -9.18
C MET A 91 -2.55 3.47 -9.12
N VAL A 92 -1.83 3.60 -10.24
CA VAL A 92 -0.36 3.55 -10.26
C VAL A 92 0.25 4.68 -9.41
N ALA A 93 -0.23 5.91 -9.56
CA ALA A 93 0.25 7.03 -8.77
C ALA A 93 0.01 6.82 -7.27
N LEU A 94 -1.17 6.29 -6.91
CA LEU A 94 -1.52 5.95 -5.53
C LEU A 94 -0.65 4.81 -4.98
N TRP A 95 -0.29 3.80 -5.78
CA TRP A 95 0.65 2.74 -5.35
C TRP A 95 2.03 3.31 -5.04
N LEU A 96 2.54 4.20 -5.89
CA LEU A 96 3.82 4.88 -5.65
C LEU A 96 3.77 5.75 -4.39
N ALA A 97 2.69 6.51 -4.22
CA ALA A 97 2.46 7.32 -3.02
C ALA A 97 2.41 6.46 -1.77
N LEU A 98 1.65 5.36 -1.79
CA LEU A 98 1.55 4.40 -0.68
C LEU A 98 2.93 3.83 -0.32
N GLY A 99 3.69 3.36 -1.32
CA GLY A 99 5.04 2.84 -1.12
C GLY A 99 5.97 3.88 -0.49
N GLY A 100 6.02 5.09 -1.05
CA GLY A 100 6.85 6.17 -0.52
C GLY A 100 6.49 6.56 0.92
N LEU A 101 5.19 6.71 1.20
CA LEU A 101 4.70 7.05 2.54
C LEU A 101 5.03 5.97 3.57
N VAL A 102 4.85 4.70 3.23
CA VAL A 102 5.20 3.57 4.11
C VAL A 102 6.70 3.53 4.38
N GLU A 103 7.54 3.68 3.36
CA GLU A 103 9.00 3.68 3.52
C GLU A 103 9.47 4.82 4.42
N VAL A 104 8.98 6.05 4.19
CA VAL A 104 9.34 7.21 5.01
C VAL A 104 8.83 7.05 6.45
N GLY A 105 7.58 6.61 6.63
CA GLY A 105 6.99 6.37 7.95
C GLY A 105 7.75 5.31 8.74
N ALA A 106 8.06 4.18 8.11
CA ALA A 106 8.84 3.11 8.73
C ALA A 106 10.26 3.54 9.07
N ALA A 107 10.95 4.28 8.19
CA ALA A 107 12.29 4.78 8.43
C ALA A 107 12.33 5.80 9.59
N ARG A 108 11.28 6.61 9.76
CA ARG A 108 11.11 7.52 10.92
C ARG A 108 10.94 6.72 12.21
N MET A 109 10.13 5.66 12.21
CA MET A 109 9.92 4.82 13.39
C MET A 109 11.19 4.07 13.80
N ARG A 110 11.92 3.45 12.86
CA ARG A 110 13.13 2.68 13.17
C ARG A 110 14.20 3.51 13.86
N ARG A 111 14.46 4.72 13.37
CA ARG A 111 15.46 5.64 13.96
C ARG A 111 15.28 5.89 15.46
N GLY A 112 14.04 5.94 15.96
CA GLY A 112 13.78 6.11 17.38
C GLY A 112 13.72 4.80 18.17
N LEU A 113 13.35 3.70 17.52
CA LEU A 113 13.25 2.37 18.14
C LEU A 113 14.63 1.83 18.52
N ASP A 114 15.66 2.12 17.73
CA ASP A 114 17.06 1.73 18.01
C ASP A 114 17.58 2.33 19.34
N ALA A 115 17.03 3.48 19.74
CA ALA A 115 17.31 4.14 21.02
C ALA A 115 16.43 3.63 22.18
N ARG A 116 15.73 2.50 22.01
CA ARG A 116 14.74 1.92 22.96
C ARG A 116 13.59 2.85 23.33
N LYS A 117 13.26 3.83 22.47
CA LYS A 117 12.09 4.71 22.63
C LYS A 117 10.91 4.11 21.85
N VAL A 118 9.69 4.31 22.36
CA VAL A 118 8.47 3.82 21.69
C VAL A 118 7.58 4.99 21.25
N ARG A 119 7.25 5.90 22.17
CA ARG A 119 6.28 6.99 21.90
C ARG A 119 6.77 7.98 20.85
N THR A 120 8.02 8.44 20.95
CA THR A 120 8.61 9.39 19.99
C THR A 120 8.66 8.82 18.57
N PRO A 121 9.27 7.64 18.31
CA PRO A 121 9.26 7.09 16.96
C PRO A 121 7.86 6.83 16.41
N ALA A 122 6.91 6.38 17.24
CA ALA A 122 5.52 6.25 16.82
C ALA A 122 4.92 7.61 16.40
N ARG A 123 5.19 8.69 17.15
CA ARG A 123 4.74 10.05 16.78
C ARG A 123 5.36 10.54 15.47
N ASP A 124 6.64 10.23 15.23
CA ASP A 124 7.37 10.67 14.05
C ASP A 124 6.91 9.96 12.76
N GLY A 125 6.57 8.67 12.86
CA GLY A 125 6.00 7.90 11.74
C GLY A 125 4.52 8.17 11.49
N LYS A 126 3.77 8.59 12.51
CA LYS A 126 2.32 8.82 12.48
C LYS A 126 1.78 9.57 11.26
N PRO A 127 2.28 10.77 10.91
CA PRO A 127 1.69 11.53 9.79
C PRO A 127 1.77 10.76 8.46
N PHE A 128 2.88 10.05 8.22
CA PHE A 128 3.08 9.28 7.00
C PHE A 128 2.20 8.03 6.95
N LEU A 129 2.04 7.32 8.07
CA LEU A 129 1.18 6.14 8.15
C LEU A 129 -0.31 6.50 8.02
N TYR A 130 -0.75 7.65 8.53
CA TYR A 130 -2.10 8.13 8.28
C TYR A 130 -2.32 8.53 6.82
N ALA A 131 -1.37 9.24 6.20
CA ALA A 131 -1.44 9.53 4.77
C ALA A 131 -1.46 8.23 3.93
N ALA A 132 -0.67 7.22 4.31
CA ALA A 132 -0.66 5.90 3.68
C ALA A 132 -2.02 5.18 3.84
N SER A 133 -2.69 5.36 4.98
CA SER A 133 -4.04 4.83 5.19
C SER A 133 -5.06 5.50 4.28
N VAL A 134 -4.98 6.82 4.10
CA VAL A 134 -5.82 7.54 3.13
C VAL A 134 -5.56 7.02 1.72
N ALA A 135 -4.30 6.89 1.30
CA ALA A 135 -3.95 6.32 0.00
C ALA A 135 -4.49 4.89 -0.16
N SER A 136 -4.44 4.07 0.90
CA SER A 136 -5.01 2.71 0.89
C SER A 136 -6.51 2.70 0.68
N LEU A 137 -7.26 3.61 1.33
CA LEU A 137 -8.70 3.74 1.12
C LEU A 137 -9.02 4.23 -0.30
N LEU A 138 -8.27 5.20 -0.82
CA LEU A 138 -8.41 5.68 -2.19
C LEU A 138 -8.16 4.56 -3.21
N LEU A 139 -7.14 3.71 -2.99
CA LEU A 139 -6.88 2.54 -3.82
C LEU A 139 -8.03 1.53 -3.80
N LEU A 140 -8.65 1.29 -2.66
CA LEU A 140 -9.82 0.41 -2.56
C LEU A 140 -11.02 0.98 -3.30
N LEU A 141 -11.25 2.30 -3.22
CA LEU A 141 -12.30 2.99 -3.96
C LEU A 141 -12.05 2.98 -5.47
N ASP A 142 -10.81 3.23 -5.90
CA ASP A 142 -10.38 3.18 -7.30
C ASP A 142 -10.55 1.78 -7.88
N ALA A 143 -10.06 0.76 -7.18
CA ALA A 143 -10.26 -0.64 -7.56
C ALA A 143 -11.75 -1.00 -7.64
N GLY A 144 -12.56 -0.51 -6.70
CA GLY A 144 -14.02 -0.64 -6.74
C GLY A 144 -14.65 0.01 -7.97
N ALA A 145 -14.23 1.22 -8.32
CA ALA A 145 -14.68 1.94 -9.51
C ALA A 145 -14.34 1.17 -10.80
N LEU A 146 -13.11 0.65 -10.90
CA LEU A 146 -12.66 -0.18 -12.02
C LEU A 146 -13.43 -1.50 -12.12
N ALA A 147 -13.74 -2.13 -10.99
CA ALA A 147 -14.50 -3.38 -10.93
C ALA A 147 -15.99 -3.18 -11.25
N ALA A 148 -16.58 -2.06 -10.81
CA ALA A 148 -17.95 -1.69 -11.12
C ALA A 148 -18.16 -1.26 -12.58
N GLY A 149 -17.08 -1.04 -13.32
CA GLY A 149 -17.15 -0.59 -14.71
C GLY A 149 -17.63 0.84 -14.84
N LEU A 150 -17.32 1.70 -13.87
CA LEU A 150 -17.61 3.12 -14.00
C LEU A 150 -16.92 3.66 -15.27
N PRO A 151 -17.66 4.46 -16.08
CA PRO A 151 -17.19 4.92 -17.38
C PRO A 151 -15.93 5.79 -17.27
#